data_AF-A0A6J6GJ31-F1
#
_entry.id   AF-A0A6J6GJ31-F1
#
_cell.length_a   1.000
_cell.length_b   1.000
_cell.length_c   1.000
_cell.angle_alpha   90.00
_cell.angle_beta   90.00
_cell.angle_gamma   90.00
#
_symmetry.space_group_name_H-M   'P 1'
#
loop_
_entity.id
_entity.type
_entity.pdbx_description
1 polymer ?
#
loop_
_entity_poly.entity_id
_entity_poly.type
_entity_poly.pdbx_seq_one_letter_code
_entity_poly.pdbx_strand_id
1 'polypeptide(L)' 'MENRQAQLSSVTTSLDDLVERVSRVAEEVHAVGDESLAYDLFEVERSLRTAHRRLLAATRRMK' A
#
# COMPACT_ATOMS: atom_id res chain seq x y z
N MET A 1 21.00 -14.34 6.53
CA MET A 1 20.03 -14.24 5.42
C MET A 1 18.60 -14.07 5.95
N GLU A 2 18.18 -14.78 7.01
CA GLU A 2 16.83 -14.69 7.63
C GLU A 2 16.36 -13.26 7.95
N ASN A 3 17.27 -12.38 8.38
CA ASN A 3 16.94 -11.00 8.74
C ASN A 3 16.38 -10.19 7.55
N ARG A 4 16.95 -10.34 6.33
CA ARG A 4 16.49 -9.57 5.15
C ARG A 4 15.09 -9.98 4.71
N GLN A 5 14.81 -11.29 4.69
CA GLN A 5 13.49 -11.80 4.33
C GLN A 5 12.45 -11.41 5.36
N ALA A 6 12.76 -11.54 6.65
CA ALA A 6 11.87 -11.11 7.73
C ALA A 6 11.56 -9.61 7.67
N GLN A 7 12.57 -8.77 7.38
CA GLN A 7 12.38 -7.34 7.17
C GLN A 7 11.43 -7.05 5.99
N LEU A 8 11.62 -7.71 4.84
CA LEU A 8 10.73 -7.50 3.69
C LEU A 8 9.30 -8.02 3.94
N SER A 9 9.14 -9.13 4.66
CA SER A 9 7.82 -9.61 5.08
C SER A 9 7.13 -8.59 6.00
N SER A 10 7.84 -8.03 6.97
CA SER A 10 7.32 -6.97 7.84
C SER A 10 6.89 -5.72 7.05
N VAL A 11 7.74 -5.24 6.14
CA VAL A 11 7.41 -4.08 5.28
C VAL A 11 6.20 -4.39 4.38
N THR A 12 6.08 -5.62 3.90
CA THR A 12 4.92 -6.06 3.10
C THR A 12 3.62 -5.95 3.89
N THR A 13 3.60 -6.43 5.14
CA THR A 13 2.45 -6.28 6.04
C THR A 13 2.13 -4.81 6.30
N SER A 14 3.13 -3.99 6.66
CA SER A 14 2.91 -2.56 6.90
C SER A 14 2.37 -1.82 5.67
N LEU A 15 2.77 -2.24 4.47
CA LEU A 15 2.30 -1.63 3.24
C LEU A 15 0.84 -2.01 2.93
N ASP A 16 0.41 -3.20 3.29
CA ASP A 16 -0.99 -3.63 3.18
C ASP A 16 -1.89 -2.80 4.12
N ASP A 17 -1.46 -2.61 5.37
CA ASP A 17 -2.15 -1.75 6.35
C ASP A 17 -2.26 -0.30 5.84
N LEU A 18 -1.19 0.22 5.20
CA LEU A 18 -1.19 1.55 4.61
C LEU A 18 -2.15 1.66 3.43
N VAL A 19 -2.23 0.65 2.56
CA VAL A 19 -3.19 0.61 1.46
C VAL A 19 -4.62 0.69 1.99
N GLU A 20 -4.97 -0.10 3.02
CA GLU A 20 -6.31 -0.08 3.60
C GLU A 20 -6.66 1.29 4.19
N ARG A 21 -5.73 1.87 4.96
CA ARG A 21 -5.93 3.17 5.60
C ARG A 21 -6.10 4.30 4.58
N VAL A 22 -5.29 4.33 3.52
CA VAL A 22 -5.42 5.35 2.47
C VAL A 22 -6.72 5.15 1.69
N SER A 23 -7.12 3.92 1.39
CA SER A 23 -8.41 3.64 0.73
C SER A 23 -9.58 4.17 1.56
N ARG A 24 -9.60 3.89 2.87
CA ARG A 24 -10.66 4.37 3.76
C ARG A 24 -10.75 5.89 3.78
N VAL A 25 -9.62 6.59 3.91
CA VAL A 25 -9.62 8.06 3.89
C VAL A 25 -10.04 8.59 2.52
N ALA A 26 -9.61 7.98 1.42
CA ALA A 26 -10.04 8.36 0.07
C ALA A 26 -11.56 8.22 -0.10
N GLU A 27 -12.14 7.13 0.40
CA GLU A 27 -13.59 6.88 0.40
C GLU A 27 -14.35 7.90 1.26
N GLU A 28 -13.86 8.21 2.47
CA GLU A 28 -14.45 9.23 3.35
C GLU A 28 -14.41 10.62 2.72
N VAL A 29 -13.27 11.00 2.14
CA VAL A 29 -13.08 12.28 1.43
C VAL A 29 -13.99 12.36 0.20
N HIS A 30 -14.12 11.26 -0.55
CA HIS A 30 -15.02 11.17 -1.69
C HIS A 30 -16.48 11.34 -1.26
N ALA A 31 -16.88 10.71 -0.15
CA ALA A 31 -18.25 10.77 0.37
C ALA A 31 -18.66 12.17 0.83
N VAL A 32 -17.71 13.01 1.29
CA VAL A 32 -17.97 14.42 1.65
C VAL A 32 -17.86 15.39 0.48
N GLY A 33 -17.55 14.90 -0.73
CA GLY A 33 -17.59 15.67 -1.98
C GLY A 33 -16.29 16.38 -2.37
N ASP A 34 -15.18 16.13 -1.70
CA ASP A 34 -13.87 16.66 -2.12
C ASP A 34 -13.24 15.73 -3.16
N GLU A 35 -13.73 15.84 -4.41
CA GLU A 35 -13.32 14.98 -5.52
C GLU A 35 -11.83 15.09 -5.87
N SER A 36 -11.24 16.29 -5.73
CA SER A 36 -9.82 16.52 -6.04
C SER A 36 -8.93 15.78 -5.04
N LEU A 37 -9.18 15.95 -3.74
CA LEU A 37 -8.39 15.27 -2.72
C LEU A 37 -8.62 13.75 -2.76
N ALA A 38 -9.87 13.31 -2.99
CA ALA A 38 -10.17 11.89 -3.15
C ALA A 38 -9.38 11.27 -4.32
N TYR A 39 -9.33 11.97 -5.46
CA TYR A 39 -8.55 11.54 -6.62
C TYR A 39 -7.07 11.36 -6.28
N ASP A 40 -6.46 12.36 -5.62
CA ASP A 40 -5.06 12.30 -5.21
C ASP A 40 -4.80 11.12 -4.25
N LEU A 41 -5.71 10.88 -3.31
CA LEU A 41 -5.60 9.76 -2.37
C LEU A 41 -5.74 8.40 -3.06
N PHE A 42 -6.62 8.26 -4.05
CA PHE A 42 -6.70 7.04 -4.86
C PHE A 42 -5.45 6.82 -5.71
N GLU A 43 -4.79 7.87 -6.21
CA GLU A 43 -3.51 7.74 -6.91
C GLU A 43 -2.39 7.27 -5.97
N VAL A 44 -2.37 7.74 -4.73
CA VAL A 44 -1.47 7.24 -3.68
C VAL A 44 -1.77 5.76 -3.38
N GLU A 45 -3.03 5.38 -3.17
CA GLU A 45 -3.46 4.00 -2.94
C GLU A 45 -3.02 3.05 -4.08
N ARG A 46 -3.19 3.46 -5.34
CA ARG A 46 -2.72 2.71 -6.52
C ARG A 46 -1.20 2.55 -6.54
N SER A 47 -0.46 3.60 -6.18
CA SER A 47 1.00 3.58 -6.08
C SER A 47 1.47 2.61 -4.99
N LEU A 48 0.84 2.65 -3.81
CA LEU A 48 1.12 1.73 -2.69
C LEU A 48 0.82 0.28 -3.06
N ARG A 49 -0.33 0.00 -3.70
CA ARG A 49 -0.67 -1.35 -4.21
C ARG A 49 0.36 -1.84 -5.23
N THR A 50 0.86 -0.96 -6.08
CA THR A 50 1.91 -1.31 -7.06
C THR A 50 3.22 -1.65 -6.36
N ALA A 51 3.62 -0.86 -5.37
CA ALA A 51 4.78 -1.15 -4.53
C ALA A 51 4.62 -2.48 -3.78
N HIS A 52 3.43 -2.76 -3.22
CA HIS A 52 3.13 -3.98 -2.48
C HIS A 52 3.30 -5.23 -3.35
N ARG A 53 2.71 -5.22 -4.56
CA ARG A 53 2.89 -6.31 -5.53
C ARG A 53 4.35 -6.53 -5.91
N ARG A 54 5.11 -5.46 -6.13
CA ARG A 54 6.54 -5.53 -6.47
C ARG A 54 7.37 -6.10 -5.31
N LEU A 55 7.06 -5.69 -4.08
CA LEU A 55 7.73 -6.17 -2.87
C LEU A 55 7.46 -7.66 -2.63
N LEU A 56 6.20 -8.09 -2.72
CA LEU A 56 5.82 -9.50 -2.65
C LEU A 56 6.59 -10.35 -3.67
N ALA A 57 6.69 -9.87 -4.91
CA ALA A 57 7.43 -10.56 -5.95
C ALA A 57 8.93 -10.63 -5.65
N ALA A 58 9.52 -9.58 -5.07
CA ALA A 58 10.93 -9.59 -4.63
C ALA A 58 11.16 -10.58 -3.48
N THR A 59 10.33 -10.55 -2.44
CA THR A 59 10.41 -11.46 -1.28
C THR A 59 10.29 -12.92 -1.70
N ARG A 60 9.42 -13.24 -2.68
CA ARG A 60 9.28 -14.60 -3.23
C ARG A 60 10.53 -15.10 -3.96
N ARG A 61 11.30 -14.21 -4.60
CA ARG A 61 12.57 -14.56 -5.29
C ARG A 61 13.74 -14.78 -4.32
N MET A 62 13.59 -14.36 -3.07
CA MET A 62 14.59 -14.54 -2.01
C MET A 62 14.40 -15.83 -1.20
N LYS A 63 13.31 -16.57 -1.46
CA LYS A 63 13.14 -17.94 -0.97
C LYS A 63 14.06 -18.88 -1.74
#